data_AF-A0A517VEM5-F1
#
_entry.id   AF-A0A517VEM5-F1
#
_cell.length_a   1.000
_cell.length_b   1.000
_cell.length_c   1.000
_cell.angle_alpha   90.00
_cell.angle_beta   90.00
_cell.angle_gamma   90.00
#
_symmetry.space_group_name_H-M   'P 1'
#
loop_
_entity.id
_entity.type
_entity.pdbx_description
1 polymer ?
#
loop_
_entity_poly.entity_id
_entity_poly.type
_entity_poly.pdbx_seq_one_letter_code
_entity_poly.pdbx_strand_id
1 'polypeptide(L)'
;MRFSMVITKLVYTITLGLFLITASLLQAQEAQQQAHKAPLSKLELESGDSIVFLGDSITHQCLYTQYVEDFFYTRYPKMRLKFHNAGVGGAKAWDALVRFDRDVAAYKPKYVTILLGMNDGQYQPFNEEIFQTYYSDMKELITKIEAINAKPILMTPTMFDARAARMGKRKRDPSAVELYNSVLAYYGTWLREVAAESGFGFVDMYGPLNNITIAARQKDPDFTIIRDAVHPDAPGQVVMAFALLSDMNVKRQVSRITISEKANGEPVATARGGKLTDLAYDDDGVSFTWLADSLPWVVPEEAQLGAELTKLGHRMSQEALSIHGLPAGRYELTIDGEVAGQYSNTTLAQHIELQGNSKTPQYQQAMKVALLNKERNNGPVKNKRNSWRTFQQFARLKRELDAQEGEKNTQKLEGLKKQLTTQEKTIQESEAAALALEDKIYEVNQPVARKYVLKKVAAGKKQK
;
A
#
# COMPACT_ATOMS: atom_id res chain seq x y z
N MET A 1 0.11 63.73 -53.83
CA MET A 1 0.50 62.30 -53.70
C MET A 1 1.38 61.96 -52.49
N ARG A 2 1.60 62.83 -51.48
CA ARG A 2 2.40 62.46 -50.28
C ARG A 2 1.61 62.35 -48.95
N PHE A 3 0.35 62.78 -48.90
CA PHE A 3 -0.47 62.68 -47.68
C PHE A 3 -1.29 61.38 -47.56
N SER A 4 -1.66 60.76 -48.69
CA SER A 4 -2.49 59.55 -48.68
C SER A 4 -1.74 58.28 -48.24
N MET A 5 -0.40 58.30 -48.25
CA MET A 5 0.42 57.11 -47.98
C MET A 5 0.80 56.97 -46.49
N VAL A 6 0.65 58.04 -45.71
CA VAL A 6 0.94 58.07 -44.26
C VAL A 6 -0.24 57.54 -43.44
N ILE A 7 -1.46 57.84 -43.87
CA ILE A 7 -2.69 57.40 -43.19
C ILE A 7 -2.86 55.87 -43.30
N THR A 8 -2.57 55.28 -44.47
CA THR A 8 -2.69 53.83 -44.68
C THR A 8 -1.66 53.03 -43.86
N LYS A 9 -0.44 53.57 -43.67
CA LYS A 9 0.57 52.94 -42.78
C LYS A 9 0.20 53.05 -41.30
N LEU A 10 -0.39 54.18 -40.87
CA LEU A 10 -0.80 54.36 -39.47
C LEU A 10 -1.99 53.44 -39.09
N VAL A 11 -2.97 53.29 -39.99
CA VAL A 11 -4.12 52.39 -39.77
C VAL A 11 -3.67 50.93 -39.71
N TYR A 12 -2.77 50.48 -40.60
CA TYR A 12 -2.23 49.11 -40.56
C TYR A 12 -1.44 48.82 -39.27
N THR A 13 -0.69 49.79 -38.75
CA THR A 13 0.12 49.62 -37.54
C THR A 13 -0.77 49.54 -36.28
N ILE A 14 -1.88 50.28 -36.26
CA ILE A 14 -2.86 50.25 -35.16
C ILE A 14 -3.69 48.96 -35.20
N THR A 15 -4.10 48.47 -36.38
CA THR A 15 -4.81 47.19 -36.49
C THR A 15 -3.94 45.97 -36.19
N LEU A 16 -2.65 46.00 -36.57
CA LEU A 16 -1.70 44.93 -36.22
C LEU A 16 -1.37 44.93 -34.72
N GLY A 17 -1.25 46.11 -34.11
CA GLY A 17 -1.10 46.28 -32.67
C GLY A 17 -2.31 45.80 -31.87
N LEU A 18 -3.54 46.09 -32.32
CA LEU A 18 -4.76 45.57 -31.69
C LEU A 18 -4.86 44.04 -31.83
N PHE A 19 -4.49 43.46 -32.98
CA PHE A 19 -4.51 42.01 -33.18
C PHE A 19 -3.49 41.29 -32.30
N LEU A 20 -2.30 41.89 -32.11
CA LEU A 20 -1.25 41.39 -31.21
C LEU A 20 -1.66 41.49 -29.72
N ILE A 21 -2.40 42.54 -29.33
CA ILE A 21 -2.93 42.69 -27.97
C ILE A 21 -4.09 41.72 -27.71
N THR A 22 -4.97 41.46 -28.68
CA THR A 22 -6.05 40.47 -28.53
C THR A 22 -5.55 39.04 -28.54
N ALA A 23 -4.52 38.71 -29.32
CA ALA A 23 -3.91 37.38 -29.33
C ALA A 23 -3.16 37.06 -28.02
N SER A 24 -2.48 38.06 -27.44
CA SER A 24 -1.81 37.93 -26.14
C SER A 24 -2.80 37.87 -24.97
N LEU A 25 -3.94 38.55 -25.06
CA LEU A 25 -5.04 38.40 -24.09
C LEU A 25 -5.72 37.02 -24.18
N LEU A 26 -5.90 36.44 -25.38
CA LEU A 26 -6.43 35.07 -25.51
C LEU A 26 -5.45 34.00 -24.98
N GLN A 27 -4.15 34.12 -25.23
CA GLN A 27 -3.15 33.20 -24.65
C GLN A 27 -2.97 33.39 -23.14
N ALA A 28 -3.11 34.61 -22.62
CA ALA A 28 -3.13 34.86 -21.17
C ALA A 28 -4.41 34.32 -20.50
N GLN A 29 -5.50 34.16 -21.25
CA GLN A 29 -6.75 33.59 -20.77
C GLN A 29 -6.77 32.05 -20.88
N GLU A 30 -5.98 31.44 -21.79
CA GLU A 30 -5.66 30.00 -21.80
C GLU A 30 -4.65 29.60 -20.72
N ALA A 31 -3.83 30.53 -20.24
CA ALA A 31 -3.24 30.45 -18.90
C ALA A 31 -4.31 30.75 -17.84
N GLN A 32 -5.48 30.12 -17.97
CA GLN A 32 -6.41 29.97 -16.86
C GLN A 32 -5.65 29.17 -15.82
N GLN A 33 -5.08 29.90 -14.86
CA GLN A 33 -4.31 29.42 -13.73
C GLN A 33 -4.97 28.13 -13.22
N GLN A 34 -4.45 26.98 -13.67
CA GLN A 34 -5.02 25.70 -13.30
C GLN A 34 -4.81 25.62 -11.80
N ALA A 35 -5.88 25.87 -11.03
CA ALA A 35 -5.78 26.04 -9.60
C ALA A 35 -5.10 24.79 -9.04
N HIS A 36 -3.89 24.95 -8.50
CA HIS A 36 -3.12 23.84 -7.96
C HIS A 36 -3.97 23.18 -6.87
N LYS A 37 -4.37 21.92 -7.11
CA LYS A 37 -5.12 21.14 -6.12
C LYS A 37 -4.13 20.64 -5.08
N ALA A 38 -4.49 20.76 -3.81
CA ALA A 38 -3.71 20.13 -2.75
C ALA A 38 -3.65 18.61 -3.00
N PRO A 39 -2.47 17.97 -2.96
CA PRO A 39 -2.35 16.53 -3.12
C PRO A 39 -3.19 15.77 -2.10
N LEU A 40 -3.73 14.62 -2.52
CA LEU A 40 -4.46 13.71 -1.64
C LEU A 40 -3.52 13.23 -0.53
N SER A 41 -3.75 13.74 0.68
CA SER A 41 -2.88 13.49 1.85
C SER A 41 -3.36 12.36 2.75
N LYS A 42 -4.57 11.85 2.54
CA LYS A 42 -5.15 10.73 3.32
C LYS A 42 -6.24 9.98 2.55
N LEU A 43 -6.49 8.73 2.96
CA LEU A 43 -7.66 7.98 2.53
C LEU A 43 -8.86 8.33 3.41
N GLU A 44 -9.94 8.78 2.80
CA GLU A 44 -11.23 9.00 3.46
C GLU A 44 -12.16 7.88 3.03
N LEU A 45 -12.35 6.89 3.91
CA LEU A 45 -13.04 5.65 3.60
C LEU A 45 -14.24 5.45 4.51
N GLU A 46 -15.29 4.88 3.96
CA GLU A 46 -16.47 4.38 4.67
C GLU A 46 -16.83 2.96 4.23
N SER A 47 -17.71 2.30 4.98
CA SER A 47 -18.12 0.95 4.65
C SER A 47 -18.80 0.90 3.28
N GLY A 48 -18.37 -0.04 2.44
CA GLY A 48 -18.84 -0.20 1.06
C GLY A 48 -17.93 0.43 0.01
N ASP A 49 -17.03 1.34 0.39
CA ASP A 49 -16.02 1.91 -0.50
C ASP A 49 -15.09 0.82 -1.05
N SER A 50 -14.63 1.03 -2.28
CA SER A 50 -13.69 0.12 -2.94
C SER A 50 -12.34 0.75 -3.26
N ILE A 51 -11.30 -0.06 -3.13
CA ILE A 51 -9.93 0.27 -3.51
C ILE A 51 -9.47 -0.78 -4.52
N VAL A 52 -9.04 -0.30 -5.69
CA VAL A 52 -8.44 -1.16 -6.72
C VAL A 52 -6.92 -0.98 -6.71
N PHE A 53 -6.20 -2.08 -6.59
CA PHE A 53 -4.75 -2.12 -6.71
C PHE A 53 -4.34 -2.49 -8.13
N LEU A 54 -4.16 -1.49 -8.99
CA LEU A 54 -3.77 -1.69 -10.38
C LEU A 54 -2.25 -1.82 -10.53
N GLY A 55 -1.80 -2.88 -11.20
CA GLY A 55 -0.38 -3.01 -11.49
C GLY A 55 0.01 -4.21 -12.32
N ASP A 56 1.27 -4.59 -12.20
CA ASP A 56 1.92 -5.66 -12.97
C ASP A 56 2.11 -6.96 -12.16
N SER A 57 3.19 -7.70 -12.43
CA SER A 57 3.56 -8.93 -11.72
C SER A 57 3.76 -8.73 -10.22
N ILE A 58 4.24 -7.58 -9.77
CA ILE A 58 4.48 -7.30 -8.35
C ILE A 58 3.15 -7.21 -7.61
N THR A 59 2.16 -6.55 -8.22
CA THR A 59 0.79 -6.50 -7.70
C THR A 59 0.11 -7.86 -7.79
N HIS A 60 0.34 -8.59 -8.88
CA HIS A 60 -0.17 -9.95 -9.09
C HIS A 60 0.35 -10.94 -8.02
N GLN A 61 1.44 -10.65 -7.29
CA GLN A 61 1.89 -11.51 -6.18
C GLN A 61 0.87 -11.59 -5.04
N CYS A 62 -0.04 -10.62 -4.92
CA CYS A 62 -1.08 -10.54 -3.88
C CYS A 62 -0.52 -10.39 -2.45
N LEU A 63 0.72 -9.91 -2.30
CA LEU A 63 1.37 -9.78 -0.98
C LEU A 63 1.18 -8.39 -0.36
N TYR A 64 1.71 -7.31 -0.94
CA TYR A 64 1.53 -5.97 -0.34
C TYR A 64 0.06 -5.59 -0.24
N THR A 65 -0.75 -6.03 -1.22
CA THR A 65 -2.20 -5.81 -1.24
C THR A 65 -2.87 -6.54 -0.08
N GLN A 66 -2.53 -7.82 0.16
CA GLN A 66 -2.97 -8.55 1.35
C GLN A 66 -2.56 -7.85 2.64
N TYR A 67 -1.32 -7.39 2.78
CA TYR A 67 -0.88 -6.76 4.03
C TYR A 67 -1.57 -5.42 4.29
N VAL A 68 -1.94 -4.69 3.23
CA VAL A 68 -2.78 -3.49 3.32
C VAL A 68 -4.20 -3.87 3.76
N GLU A 69 -4.79 -4.92 3.18
CA GLU A 69 -6.07 -5.46 3.62
C GLU A 69 -6.04 -5.87 5.11
N ASP A 70 -4.98 -6.57 5.55
CA ASP A 70 -4.78 -6.99 6.94
C ASP A 70 -4.80 -5.79 7.91
N PHE A 71 -4.19 -4.67 7.51
CA PHE A 71 -4.24 -3.44 8.29
C PHE A 71 -5.67 -2.93 8.43
N PHE A 72 -6.46 -2.88 7.35
CA PHE A 72 -7.83 -2.40 7.43
C PHE A 72 -8.74 -3.34 8.21
N TYR A 73 -8.61 -4.66 8.02
CA TYR A 73 -9.38 -5.66 8.77
C TYR A 73 -9.12 -5.58 10.28
N THR A 74 -7.89 -5.28 10.68
CA THR A 74 -7.51 -5.17 12.11
C THR A 74 -7.76 -3.78 12.69
N ARG A 75 -7.46 -2.71 11.95
CA ARG A 75 -7.57 -1.32 12.43
C ARG A 75 -9.00 -0.78 12.41
N TYR A 76 -9.83 -1.24 11.47
CA TYR A 76 -11.20 -0.79 11.30
C TYR A 76 -12.15 -1.98 11.17
N PRO A 77 -12.28 -2.81 12.23
CA PRO A 77 -13.00 -4.08 12.14
C PRO A 77 -14.51 -3.95 11.85
N LYS A 78 -15.06 -2.73 11.98
CA LYS A 78 -16.47 -2.40 11.67
C LYS A 78 -16.66 -1.78 10.27
N MET A 79 -15.58 -1.47 9.55
CA MET A 79 -15.65 -0.86 8.22
C MET A 79 -15.42 -1.94 7.17
N ARG A 80 -16.48 -2.28 6.43
CA ARG A 80 -16.39 -3.31 5.38
C ARG A 80 -16.02 -2.70 4.04
N LEU A 81 -14.73 -2.73 3.72
CA LEU A 81 -14.18 -2.22 2.45
C LEU A 81 -14.16 -3.31 1.39
N LYS A 82 -14.16 -2.91 0.12
CA LYS A 82 -14.04 -3.81 -1.03
C LYS A 82 -12.67 -3.65 -1.66
N PHE A 83 -11.82 -4.65 -1.50
CA PHE A 83 -10.49 -4.65 -2.09
C PHE A 83 -10.46 -5.49 -3.37
N HIS A 84 -9.90 -4.92 -4.43
CA HIS A 84 -9.70 -5.62 -5.69
C HIS A 84 -8.26 -5.49 -6.16
N ASN A 85 -7.55 -6.61 -6.18
CA ASN A 85 -6.26 -6.69 -6.85
C ASN A 85 -6.48 -6.70 -8.37
N ALA A 86 -5.86 -5.78 -9.10
CA ALA A 86 -5.84 -5.67 -10.56
C ALA A 86 -4.42 -5.80 -11.12
N GLY A 87 -3.60 -6.66 -10.52
CA GLY A 87 -2.26 -7.01 -10.99
C GLY A 87 -2.26 -8.13 -12.03
N VAL A 88 -1.54 -7.94 -13.15
CA VAL A 88 -1.33 -8.98 -14.17
C VAL A 88 0.14 -9.10 -14.53
N GLY A 89 0.62 -10.34 -14.66
CA GLY A 89 2.05 -10.62 -14.77
C GLY A 89 2.66 -10.05 -16.05
N GLY A 90 3.73 -9.26 -15.92
CA GLY A 90 4.43 -8.65 -17.05
C GLY A 90 3.66 -7.53 -17.75
N ALA A 91 2.58 -7.01 -17.15
CA ALA A 91 1.81 -5.90 -17.69
C ALA A 91 2.67 -4.61 -17.77
N LYS A 92 2.42 -3.85 -18.83
CA LYS A 92 2.79 -2.43 -19.00
C LYS A 92 1.53 -1.56 -18.83
N ALA A 93 1.69 -0.23 -18.84
CA ALA A 93 0.60 0.74 -18.81
C ALA A 93 -0.45 0.48 -19.90
N TRP A 94 -0.02 0.21 -21.14
CA TRP A 94 -0.94 -0.21 -22.20
C TRP A 94 -1.78 -1.44 -21.86
N ASP A 95 -1.19 -2.48 -21.25
CA ASP A 95 -1.95 -3.70 -20.90
C ASP A 95 -3.03 -3.40 -19.84
N ALA A 96 -2.77 -2.44 -18.94
CA ALA A 96 -3.74 -1.97 -17.97
C ALA A 96 -4.90 -1.20 -18.65
N LEU A 97 -4.60 -0.35 -19.63
CA LEU A 97 -5.60 0.38 -20.42
C LEU A 97 -6.59 -0.56 -21.12
N VAL A 98 -6.08 -1.59 -21.78
CA VAL A 98 -6.92 -2.52 -22.57
C VAL A 98 -7.90 -3.30 -21.70
N ARG A 99 -7.57 -3.55 -20.42
CA ARG A 99 -8.46 -4.23 -19.47
C ARG A 99 -9.20 -3.29 -18.52
N PHE A 100 -9.02 -1.97 -18.65
CA PHE A 100 -9.47 -1.00 -17.65
C PHE A 100 -10.97 -1.14 -17.32
N ASP A 101 -11.82 -1.19 -18.34
CA ASP A 101 -13.27 -1.15 -18.12
C ASP A 101 -13.75 -2.41 -17.35
N ARG A 102 -13.17 -3.58 -17.66
CA ARG A 102 -13.54 -4.86 -17.05
C ARG A 102 -12.85 -5.15 -15.72
N ASP A 103 -11.61 -4.70 -15.54
CA ASP A 103 -10.79 -5.08 -14.38
C ASP A 103 -10.57 -3.95 -13.37
N VAL A 104 -10.97 -2.73 -13.69
CA VAL A 104 -10.88 -1.56 -12.81
C VAL A 104 -12.25 -0.88 -12.67
N ALA A 105 -12.82 -0.37 -13.77
CA ALA A 105 -14.05 0.41 -13.70
C ALA A 105 -15.26 -0.40 -13.19
N ALA A 106 -15.37 -1.68 -13.59
CA ALA A 106 -16.43 -2.58 -13.13
C ALA A 106 -16.51 -2.72 -11.60
N TYR A 107 -15.40 -2.51 -10.88
CA TYR A 107 -15.33 -2.58 -9.42
C TYR A 107 -15.66 -1.25 -8.72
N LYS A 108 -16.02 -0.22 -9.49
CA LYS A 108 -16.47 1.11 -9.03
C LYS A 108 -15.56 1.72 -7.95
N PRO A 109 -14.23 1.77 -8.16
CA PRO A 109 -13.27 2.25 -7.18
C PRO A 109 -13.56 3.66 -6.68
N LYS A 110 -13.41 3.88 -5.38
CA LYS A 110 -13.18 5.24 -4.86
C LYS A 110 -11.74 5.66 -5.04
N TYR A 111 -10.81 4.74 -4.85
CA TYR A 111 -9.38 4.94 -5.04
C TYR A 111 -8.80 3.86 -5.95
N VAL A 112 -7.88 4.26 -6.84
CA VAL A 112 -7.09 3.34 -7.67
C VAL A 112 -5.62 3.60 -7.42
N THR A 113 -4.91 2.64 -6.83
CA THR A 113 -3.45 2.71 -6.75
C THR A 113 -2.83 2.19 -8.03
N ILE A 114 -1.80 2.85 -8.57
CA ILE A 114 -1.16 2.46 -9.83
C ILE A 114 0.32 2.15 -9.61
N LEU A 115 0.69 0.87 -9.70
CA LEU A 115 2.07 0.38 -9.62
C LEU A 115 2.47 -0.25 -10.96
N LEU A 116 3.04 0.57 -11.85
CA LEU A 116 3.49 0.22 -13.20
C LEU A 116 4.81 0.96 -13.51
N GLY A 117 5.57 0.48 -14.48
CA GLY A 117 6.87 1.05 -14.88
C GLY A 117 8.00 0.02 -14.96
N MET A 118 7.95 -1.04 -14.15
CA MET A 118 8.97 -2.10 -14.10
C MET A 118 9.07 -2.92 -15.40
N ASN A 119 7.98 -3.05 -16.16
CA ASN A 119 8.03 -3.69 -17.48
C ASN A 119 8.06 -2.65 -18.61
N ASP A 120 7.56 -1.44 -18.36
CA ASP A 120 7.45 -0.36 -19.33
C ASP A 120 8.82 0.12 -19.81
N GLY A 121 9.79 0.26 -18.91
CA GLY A 121 11.18 0.57 -19.26
C GLY A 121 11.94 -0.58 -19.94
N GLN A 122 11.30 -1.72 -20.16
CA GLN A 122 11.79 -2.87 -20.94
C GLN A 122 13.13 -3.48 -20.49
N TYR A 123 13.56 -3.22 -19.26
CA TYR A 123 14.88 -3.61 -18.77
C TYR A 123 16.01 -3.10 -19.69
N GLN A 124 15.94 -1.85 -20.12
CA GLN A 124 16.95 -1.18 -20.94
C GLN A 124 17.47 0.09 -20.25
N PRO A 125 18.66 0.60 -20.64
CA PRO A 125 19.05 1.97 -20.31
C PRO A 125 17.96 2.98 -20.72
N PHE A 126 17.97 4.17 -20.13
CA PHE A 126 16.97 5.19 -20.45
C PHE A 126 16.90 5.43 -21.96
N ASN A 127 15.69 5.37 -22.48
CA ASN A 127 15.37 5.61 -23.87
C ASN A 127 14.11 6.47 -23.94
N GLU A 128 14.21 7.58 -24.66
CA GLU A 128 13.16 8.59 -24.73
C GLU A 128 11.87 8.04 -25.35
N GLU A 129 11.95 7.27 -26.44
CA GLU A 129 10.77 6.70 -27.12
C GLU A 129 10.01 5.71 -26.23
N ILE A 130 10.75 4.89 -25.47
CA ILE A 130 10.18 3.97 -24.49
C ILE A 130 9.49 4.76 -23.37
N PHE A 131 10.13 5.82 -22.87
CA PHE A 131 9.51 6.69 -21.86
C PHE A 131 8.28 7.41 -22.38
N GLN A 132 8.29 7.93 -23.61
CA GLN A 132 7.13 8.60 -24.21
C GLN A 132 5.92 7.66 -24.36
N THR A 133 6.17 6.37 -24.63
CA THR A 133 5.11 5.35 -24.61
C THR A 133 4.51 5.21 -23.21
N TYR A 134 5.35 5.04 -22.19
CA TYR A 134 4.91 4.95 -20.80
C TYR A 134 4.15 6.21 -20.35
N TYR A 135 4.68 7.39 -20.68
CA TYR A 135 4.08 8.70 -20.40
C TYR A 135 2.67 8.81 -20.97
N SER A 136 2.51 8.49 -22.26
CA SER A 136 1.22 8.56 -22.96
C SER A 136 0.21 7.61 -22.33
N ASP A 137 0.58 6.34 -22.18
CA ASP A 137 -0.31 5.31 -21.65
C ASP A 137 -0.73 5.61 -20.20
N MET A 138 0.20 6.09 -19.36
CA MET A 138 -0.10 6.45 -17.98
C MET A 138 -1.02 7.68 -17.90
N LYS A 139 -0.85 8.69 -18.76
CA LYS A 139 -1.76 9.84 -18.81
C LYS A 139 -3.17 9.44 -19.23
N GLU A 140 -3.30 8.57 -20.24
CA GLU A 140 -4.60 8.04 -20.64
C GLU A 140 -5.23 7.23 -19.50
N LEU A 141 -4.43 6.43 -18.80
CA LEU A 141 -4.91 5.60 -17.69
C LEU A 141 -5.44 6.47 -16.54
N ILE A 142 -4.71 7.52 -16.16
CA ILE A 142 -5.15 8.51 -15.17
C ILE A 142 -6.46 9.17 -15.61
N THR A 143 -6.54 9.59 -16.88
CA THR A 143 -7.74 10.20 -17.45
C THR A 143 -8.95 9.26 -17.33
N LYS A 144 -8.79 7.96 -17.62
CA LYS A 144 -9.88 6.97 -17.47
C LYS A 144 -10.29 6.75 -16.01
N ILE A 145 -9.35 6.83 -15.06
CA ILE A 145 -9.63 6.75 -13.62
C ILE A 145 -10.46 7.96 -13.16
N GLU A 146 -10.08 9.17 -13.57
CA GLU A 146 -10.83 10.38 -13.24
C GLU A 146 -12.23 10.37 -13.88
N ALA A 147 -12.36 9.88 -15.11
CA ALA A 147 -13.64 9.80 -15.83
C ALA A 147 -14.69 8.92 -15.14
N ILE A 148 -14.27 7.96 -14.30
CA ILE A 148 -15.17 7.14 -13.48
C ILE A 148 -15.35 7.69 -12.05
N ASN A 149 -14.90 8.93 -11.79
CA ASN A 149 -14.92 9.62 -10.50
C ASN A 149 -14.07 8.95 -9.39
N ALA A 150 -13.08 8.14 -9.78
CA ALA A 150 -12.13 7.56 -8.84
C ALA A 150 -10.91 8.48 -8.66
N LYS A 151 -10.28 8.41 -7.49
CA LYS A 151 -9.06 9.17 -7.17
C LYS A 151 -7.81 8.33 -7.45
N PRO A 152 -6.92 8.73 -8.38
CA PRO A 152 -5.68 8.02 -8.64
C PRO A 152 -4.67 8.25 -7.49
N ILE A 153 -3.95 7.18 -7.16
CA ILE A 153 -2.81 7.18 -6.24
C ILE A 153 -1.61 6.62 -7.00
N LEU A 154 -0.71 7.49 -7.43
CA LEU A 154 0.45 7.13 -8.24
C LEU A 154 1.54 6.54 -7.33
N MET A 155 2.04 5.36 -7.67
CA MET A 155 3.14 4.73 -6.95
C MET A 155 4.37 4.73 -7.84
N THR A 156 5.53 5.09 -7.29
CA THR A 156 6.78 4.88 -8.03
C THR A 156 6.92 3.40 -8.37
N PRO A 157 7.58 3.02 -9.49
CA PRO A 157 8.03 1.65 -9.64
C PRO A 157 8.88 1.23 -8.44
N THR A 158 8.86 -0.05 -8.07
CA THR A 158 9.81 -0.56 -7.06
C THR A 158 11.23 -0.51 -7.61
N MET A 159 12.23 -0.65 -6.73
CA MET A 159 13.62 -0.73 -7.18
C MET A 159 13.91 -1.98 -8.01
N PHE A 160 14.89 -1.88 -8.91
CA PHE A 160 15.57 -3.02 -9.51
C PHE A 160 16.87 -3.27 -8.77
N ASP A 161 17.02 -4.44 -8.15
CA ASP A 161 18.21 -4.74 -7.35
C ASP A 161 19.36 -5.26 -8.23
N ALA A 162 20.13 -4.33 -8.77
CA ALA A 162 21.28 -4.62 -9.63
C ALA A 162 22.31 -5.57 -8.98
N ARG A 163 22.48 -5.57 -7.66
CA ARG A 163 23.39 -6.51 -7.00
C ARG A 163 22.79 -7.91 -6.96
N ALA A 164 21.51 -8.05 -6.60
CA ALA A 164 20.81 -9.33 -6.70
C ALA A 164 20.82 -9.87 -8.13
N ALA A 165 20.73 -8.99 -9.14
CA ALA A 165 20.83 -9.39 -10.54
C ALA A 165 22.19 -9.98 -10.91
N ARG A 166 23.30 -9.42 -10.39
CA ARG A 166 24.67 -9.92 -10.60
C ARG A 166 24.93 -11.24 -9.86
N MET A 167 24.36 -11.41 -8.68
CA MET A 167 24.50 -12.63 -7.87
C MET A 167 23.59 -13.77 -8.37
N GLY A 168 22.49 -13.44 -9.05
CA GLY A 168 21.51 -14.40 -9.53
C GLY A 168 21.98 -15.24 -10.72
N LYS A 169 21.31 -16.37 -10.95
CA LYS A 169 21.63 -17.30 -12.06
C LYS A 169 21.13 -16.83 -13.43
N ARG A 170 20.14 -15.94 -13.46
CA ARG A 170 19.53 -15.45 -14.71
C ARG A 170 20.47 -14.44 -15.37
N LYS A 171 21.05 -14.82 -16.52
CA LYS A 171 21.80 -13.89 -17.37
C LYS A 171 20.89 -12.74 -17.82
N ARG A 172 21.40 -11.52 -17.70
CA ARG A 172 20.74 -10.27 -18.09
C ARG A 172 21.71 -9.44 -18.92
N ASP A 173 21.15 -8.55 -19.72
CA ASP A 173 21.96 -7.56 -20.42
C ASP A 173 22.77 -6.73 -19.40
N PRO A 174 24.11 -6.60 -19.55
CA PRO A 174 24.94 -5.87 -18.59
C PRO A 174 24.53 -4.41 -18.41
N SER A 175 24.12 -3.72 -19.48
CA SER A 175 23.69 -2.32 -19.41
C SER A 175 22.37 -2.17 -18.64
N ALA A 176 21.45 -3.12 -18.79
CA ALA A 176 20.26 -3.20 -17.96
C ALA A 176 20.59 -3.40 -16.48
N VAL A 177 21.52 -4.33 -16.18
CA VAL A 177 21.95 -4.57 -14.79
C VAL A 177 22.57 -3.33 -14.17
N GLU A 178 23.28 -2.52 -14.95
CA GLU A 178 23.95 -1.31 -14.47
C GLU A 178 23.00 -0.11 -14.31
N LEU A 179 22.10 0.11 -15.27
CA LEU A 179 21.38 1.38 -15.41
C LEU A 179 19.89 1.31 -15.09
N TYR A 180 19.29 0.11 -15.02
CA TYR A 180 17.83 0.02 -14.99
C TYR A 180 17.19 0.57 -13.72
N ASN A 181 17.85 0.44 -12.56
CA ASN A 181 17.35 1.05 -11.32
C ASN A 181 17.24 2.59 -11.42
N SER A 182 18.16 3.23 -12.17
CA SER A 182 18.12 4.68 -12.43
C SER A 182 16.95 5.08 -13.35
N VAL A 183 16.59 4.23 -14.31
CA VAL A 183 15.39 4.42 -15.15
C VAL A 183 14.14 4.43 -14.29
N LEU A 184 14.02 3.48 -13.35
CA LEU A 184 12.89 3.39 -12.43
C LEU A 184 12.82 4.61 -11.48
N ALA A 185 13.97 5.13 -11.05
CA ALA A 185 14.03 6.37 -10.28
C ALA A 185 13.53 7.59 -11.09
N TYR A 186 13.88 7.68 -12.38
CA TYR A 186 13.38 8.72 -13.28
C TYR A 186 11.86 8.63 -13.43
N TYR A 187 11.33 7.43 -13.72
CA TYR A 187 9.89 7.21 -13.87
C TYR A 187 9.13 7.57 -12.58
N GLY A 188 9.66 7.19 -11.42
CA GLY A 188 9.11 7.54 -10.11
C GLY A 188 9.13 9.04 -9.83
N THR A 189 10.19 9.74 -10.23
CA THR A 189 10.30 11.20 -10.08
C THR A 189 9.23 11.92 -10.91
N TRP A 190 9.05 11.51 -12.16
CA TRP A 190 8.00 12.03 -13.02
C TRP A 190 6.60 11.81 -12.42
N LEU A 191 6.29 10.61 -11.92
CA LEU A 191 4.99 10.34 -11.27
C LEU A 191 4.74 11.21 -10.04
N ARG A 192 5.79 11.51 -9.26
CA ARG A 192 5.69 12.41 -8.11
C ARG A 192 5.28 13.81 -8.53
N GLU A 193 5.89 14.34 -9.60
CA GLU A 193 5.57 15.65 -10.15
C GLU A 193 4.14 15.69 -10.66
N VAL A 194 3.72 14.69 -11.45
CA VAL A 194 2.33 14.57 -11.93
C VAL A 194 1.34 14.55 -10.77
N ALA A 195 1.61 13.78 -9.72
CA ALA A 195 0.72 13.70 -8.56
C ALA A 195 0.66 15.03 -7.81
N ALA A 196 1.80 15.70 -7.61
CA ALA A 196 1.88 16.98 -6.93
C ALA A 196 1.15 18.09 -7.70
N GLU A 197 1.32 18.16 -9.02
CA GLU A 197 0.71 19.20 -9.87
C GLU A 197 -0.80 18.99 -10.04
N SER A 198 -1.25 17.74 -10.09
CA SER A 198 -2.65 17.39 -10.36
C SER A 198 -3.50 17.18 -9.10
N GLY A 199 -2.87 17.18 -7.92
CA GLY A 199 -3.53 16.94 -6.63
C GLY A 199 -3.87 15.47 -6.36
N PHE A 200 -3.18 14.53 -7.02
CA PHE A 200 -3.39 13.10 -6.84
C PHE A 200 -2.71 12.56 -5.58
N GLY A 201 -3.02 11.32 -5.20
CA GLY A 201 -2.24 10.63 -4.18
C GLY A 201 -0.89 10.20 -4.73
N PHE A 202 0.12 10.15 -3.87
CA PHE A 202 1.45 9.68 -4.23
C PHE A 202 2.02 8.77 -3.15
N VAL A 203 2.68 7.69 -3.56
CA VAL A 203 3.40 6.76 -2.66
C VAL A 203 4.78 6.45 -3.22
N ASP A 204 5.81 6.57 -2.38
CA ASP A 204 7.16 6.17 -2.75
C ASP A 204 7.41 4.70 -2.42
N MET A 205 7.43 3.85 -3.45
CA MET A 205 7.80 2.44 -3.34
C MET A 205 9.30 2.21 -3.59
N TYR A 206 9.97 3.15 -4.25
CA TYR A 206 11.37 3.03 -4.66
C TYR A 206 12.32 3.31 -3.49
N GLY A 207 12.13 4.44 -2.83
CA GLY A 207 13.01 4.95 -1.78
C GLY A 207 13.13 4.00 -0.58
N PRO A 208 12.02 3.59 0.06
CA PRO A 208 12.07 2.68 1.21
C PRO A 208 12.78 1.36 0.91
N LEU A 209 12.50 0.73 -0.23
CA LEU A 209 13.16 -0.51 -0.64
C LEU A 209 14.66 -0.30 -0.83
N ASN A 210 15.08 0.73 -1.58
CA ASN A 210 16.51 1.03 -1.78
C ASN A 210 17.23 1.28 -0.45
N ASN A 211 16.68 2.16 0.38
CA ASN A 211 17.33 2.62 1.61
C ASN A 211 17.50 1.48 2.61
N ILE A 212 16.46 0.64 2.77
CA ILE A 212 16.52 -0.53 3.66
C ILE A 212 17.54 -1.54 3.14
N THR A 213 17.52 -1.85 1.85
CA THR A 213 18.48 -2.79 1.26
C THR A 213 19.92 -2.29 1.38
N ILE A 214 20.19 -1.00 1.13
CA ILE A 214 21.52 -0.40 1.30
C ILE A 214 21.98 -0.46 2.76
N ALA A 215 21.11 -0.09 3.71
CA ALA A 215 21.45 -0.12 5.12
C ALA A 215 21.74 -1.55 5.62
N ALA A 216 20.93 -2.52 5.24
CA ALA A 216 21.15 -3.93 5.58
C ALA A 216 22.46 -4.48 5.00
N ARG A 217 22.85 -4.02 3.80
CA ARG A 217 24.12 -4.38 3.15
C ARG A 217 25.38 -3.92 3.86
N GLN A 218 25.27 -2.98 4.80
CA GLN A 218 26.40 -2.62 5.65
C GLN A 218 26.79 -3.75 6.62
N LYS A 219 25.86 -4.67 6.91
CA LYS A 219 26.09 -5.85 7.78
C LYS A 219 26.25 -7.13 6.98
N ASP A 220 25.41 -7.31 5.97
CA ASP A 220 25.43 -8.47 5.07
C ASP A 220 25.49 -8.00 3.61
N PRO A 221 26.69 -7.97 2.98
CA PRO A 221 26.87 -7.46 1.61
C PRO A 221 25.98 -8.10 0.55
N ASP A 222 25.52 -9.33 0.77
CA ASP A 222 24.68 -10.11 -0.15
C ASP A 222 23.18 -9.98 0.15
N PHE A 223 22.82 -9.22 1.19
CA PHE A 223 21.43 -9.00 1.57
C PHE A 223 20.59 -8.48 0.40
N THR A 224 19.41 -9.07 0.25
CA THR A 224 18.35 -8.58 -0.63
C THR A 224 16.98 -9.09 -0.15
N ILE A 225 15.96 -8.28 -0.41
CA ILE A 225 14.54 -8.62 -0.27
C ILE A 225 13.86 -8.72 -1.64
N ILE A 226 14.65 -8.77 -2.72
CA ILE A 226 14.23 -8.82 -4.13
C ILE A 226 15.17 -9.80 -4.84
N ARG A 227 15.07 -11.10 -4.51
CA ARG A 227 16.07 -12.12 -4.88
C ARG A 227 16.28 -12.25 -6.40
N ASP A 228 15.21 -12.07 -7.17
CA ASP A 228 15.31 -12.10 -8.62
C ASP A 228 15.60 -10.72 -9.23
N ALA A 229 15.93 -9.72 -8.42
CA ALA A 229 16.15 -8.32 -8.77
C ALA A 229 14.92 -7.52 -9.24
N VAL A 230 13.74 -8.14 -9.36
CA VAL A 230 12.54 -7.49 -9.90
C VAL A 230 11.38 -7.53 -8.90
N HIS A 231 11.10 -8.70 -8.32
CA HIS A 231 9.93 -8.94 -7.48
C HIS A 231 10.32 -8.95 -6.01
N PRO A 232 9.85 -7.98 -5.20
CA PRO A 232 10.04 -8.05 -3.77
C PRO A 232 9.40 -9.31 -3.17
N ASP A 233 10.16 -9.99 -2.31
CA ASP A 233 9.70 -11.12 -1.53
C ASP A 233 8.76 -10.64 -0.40
N ALA A 234 8.19 -11.56 0.39
CA ALA A 234 7.28 -11.22 1.49
C ALA A 234 7.79 -10.08 2.42
N PRO A 235 9.08 -10.05 2.85
CA PRO A 235 9.61 -8.92 3.61
C PRO A 235 9.57 -7.58 2.86
N GLY A 236 9.92 -7.55 1.57
CA GLY A 236 9.88 -6.33 0.76
C GLY A 236 8.45 -5.86 0.46
N GLN A 237 7.52 -6.78 0.32
CA GLN A 237 6.10 -6.48 0.16
C GLN A 237 5.48 -5.87 1.45
N VAL A 238 6.02 -6.18 2.64
CA VAL A 238 5.66 -5.44 3.88
C VAL A 238 6.18 -4.01 3.86
N VAL A 239 7.41 -3.77 3.36
CA VAL A 239 7.94 -2.41 3.17
C VAL A 239 7.02 -1.60 2.25
N MET A 240 6.51 -2.22 1.17
CA MET A 240 5.56 -1.58 0.26
C MET A 240 4.21 -1.27 0.92
N ALA A 241 3.63 -2.22 1.65
CA ALA A 241 2.38 -2.02 2.37
C ALA A 241 2.52 -0.90 3.43
N PHE A 242 3.65 -0.90 4.15
CA PHE A 242 4.00 0.15 5.11
C PHE A 242 4.10 1.52 4.44
N ALA A 243 4.73 1.62 3.26
CA ALA A 243 4.86 2.86 2.50
C ALA A 243 3.48 3.42 2.10
N LEU A 244 2.62 2.61 1.48
CA LEU A 244 1.27 3.02 1.10
C LEU A 244 0.47 3.56 2.30
N LEU A 245 0.45 2.82 3.40
CA LEU A 245 -0.31 3.22 4.58
C LEU A 245 0.29 4.48 5.24
N SER A 246 1.61 4.61 5.25
CA SER A 246 2.31 5.76 5.83
C SER A 246 2.09 7.05 5.05
N ASP A 247 2.26 6.99 3.73
CA ASP A 247 2.14 8.14 2.82
C ASP A 247 0.69 8.60 2.69
N MET A 248 -0.27 7.67 2.78
CA MET A 248 -1.70 7.97 2.84
C MET A 248 -2.22 8.24 4.26
N ASN A 249 -1.33 8.50 5.21
CA ASN A 249 -1.61 9.00 6.56
C ASN A 249 -2.76 8.30 7.31
N VAL A 250 -2.81 6.97 7.25
CA VAL A 250 -3.83 6.20 7.98
C VAL A 250 -3.62 6.31 9.50
N LYS A 251 -4.68 6.10 10.30
CA LYS A 251 -4.58 6.08 11.77
C LYS A 251 -3.62 4.98 12.24
N ARG A 252 -2.47 5.39 12.78
CA ARG A 252 -1.38 4.48 13.18
C ARG A 252 -1.53 3.87 14.57
N GLN A 253 -2.23 4.51 15.50
CA GLN A 253 -2.34 4.01 16.87
C GLN A 253 -3.53 3.07 17.07
N VAL A 254 -3.31 1.92 17.72
CA VAL A 254 -4.31 0.98 18.24
C VAL A 254 -4.91 1.56 19.51
N SER A 255 -4.09 1.71 20.56
CA SER A 255 -4.53 2.16 21.87
C SER A 255 -3.41 2.82 22.67
N ARG A 256 -3.78 3.59 23.70
CA ARG A 256 -2.85 4.02 24.75
C ARG A 256 -3.61 4.05 26.06
N ILE A 257 -3.11 3.32 27.03
CA ILE A 257 -3.66 3.22 28.37
C ILE A 257 -2.63 3.77 29.34
N THR A 258 -3.02 4.74 30.17
CA THR A 258 -2.20 5.26 31.26
C THR A 258 -3.01 5.15 32.54
N ILE A 259 -2.46 4.45 33.54
CA ILE A 259 -3.07 4.26 34.85
C ILE A 259 -2.15 4.88 35.91
N SER A 260 -2.74 5.55 36.89
CA SER A 260 -2.05 6.13 38.03
C SER A 260 -2.99 6.23 39.23
N GLU A 261 -2.45 6.65 40.38
CA GLU A 261 -3.24 7.06 41.54
C GLU A 261 -3.32 8.59 41.62
N LYS A 262 -4.48 9.10 42.01
CA LYS A 262 -4.65 10.51 42.40
C LYS A 262 -4.04 10.76 43.77
N ALA A 263 -3.90 12.03 44.15
CA ALA A 263 -3.42 12.42 45.48
C ALA A 263 -4.29 11.91 46.66
N ASN A 264 -5.57 11.60 46.42
CA ASN A 264 -6.48 11.03 47.41
C ASN A 264 -6.45 9.47 47.45
N GLY A 265 -5.53 8.83 46.73
CA GLY A 265 -5.39 7.37 46.65
C GLY A 265 -6.39 6.69 45.71
N GLU A 266 -7.26 7.43 45.03
CA GLU A 266 -8.18 6.82 44.05
C GLU A 266 -7.43 6.49 42.75
N PRO A 267 -7.66 5.29 42.17
CA PRO A 267 -7.15 4.98 40.84
C PRO A 267 -7.81 5.85 39.77
N VAL A 268 -7.01 6.25 38.79
CA VAL A 268 -7.47 6.97 37.61
C VAL A 268 -6.81 6.36 36.37
N ALA A 269 -7.59 6.29 35.29
CA ALA A 269 -7.09 5.87 33.99
C ALA A 269 -7.43 6.91 32.92
N THR A 270 -6.47 7.20 32.06
CA THR A 270 -6.68 7.88 30.78
C THR A 270 -6.43 6.87 29.67
N ALA A 271 -7.42 6.66 28.81
CA ALA A 271 -7.30 5.69 27.72
C ALA A 271 -7.80 6.26 26.39
N ARG A 272 -7.21 5.80 25.29
CA ARG A 272 -7.66 6.01 23.91
C ARG A 272 -7.66 4.70 23.15
N GLY A 273 -8.55 4.57 22.17
CA GLY A 273 -8.63 3.38 21.30
C GLY A 273 -9.37 2.19 21.92
N GLY A 274 -10.32 2.49 22.82
CA GLY A 274 -11.16 1.49 23.47
C GLY A 274 -11.79 2.02 24.76
N LYS A 275 -12.39 1.10 25.51
CA LYS A 275 -13.07 1.36 26.78
C LYS A 275 -12.43 0.55 27.90
N LEU A 276 -12.04 1.24 28.98
CA LEU A 276 -11.53 0.65 30.21
C LEU A 276 -12.65 0.60 31.26
N THR A 277 -12.83 -0.56 31.92
CA THR A 277 -13.80 -0.80 33.00
C THR A 277 -13.16 -1.62 34.12
N ASP A 278 -13.84 -1.71 35.26
CA ASP A 278 -13.47 -2.59 36.38
C ASP A 278 -12.03 -2.37 36.88
N LEU A 279 -11.60 -1.10 36.93
CA LEU A 279 -10.27 -0.72 37.40
C LEU A 279 -10.15 -0.95 38.91
N ALA A 280 -9.19 -1.78 39.28
CA ALA A 280 -8.70 -1.93 40.64
C ALA A 280 -7.19 -1.67 40.65
N TYR A 281 -6.73 -0.96 41.68
CA TYR A 281 -5.34 -0.61 41.89
C TYR A 281 -5.06 -0.71 43.39
N ASP A 282 -3.97 -1.37 43.75
CA ASP A 282 -3.44 -1.45 45.10
C ASP A 282 -1.90 -1.65 45.08
N ASP A 283 -1.29 -1.82 46.25
CA ASP A 283 0.16 -2.03 46.39
C ASP A 283 0.65 -3.35 45.76
N ASP A 284 -0.23 -4.32 45.56
CA ASP A 284 0.07 -5.63 44.97
C ASP A 284 -0.08 -5.63 43.44
N GLY A 285 -0.78 -4.64 42.88
CA GLY A 285 -0.76 -4.33 41.46
C GLY A 285 -2.03 -3.68 40.91
N VAL A 286 -2.35 -3.97 39.65
CA VAL A 286 -3.45 -3.34 38.91
C VAL A 286 -4.23 -4.37 38.15
N SER A 287 -5.55 -4.28 38.14
CA SER A 287 -6.40 -5.05 37.22
C SER A 287 -7.46 -4.19 36.58
N PHE A 288 -7.82 -4.50 35.34
CA PHE A 288 -8.88 -3.81 34.62
C PHE A 288 -9.38 -4.66 33.46
N THR A 289 -10.57 -4.36 32.98
CA THR A 289 -11.12 -4.91 31.74
C THR A 289 -10.92 -3.88 30.63
N TRP A 290 -10.46 -4.33 29.47
CA TRP A 290 -10.20 -3.48 28.31
C TRP A 290 -10.90 -4.02 27.07
N LEU A 291 -11.78 -3.23 26.49
CA LEU A 291 -12.36 -3.48 25.17
C LEU A 291 -11.72 -2.53 24.17
N ALA A 292 -10.80 -3.03 23.34
CA ALA A 292 -10.15 -2.24 22.30
C ALA A 292 -11.12 -1.92 21.15
N ASP A 293 -10.90 -0.80 20.45
CA ASP A 293 -11.64 -0.48 19.21
C ASP A 293 -11.06 -1.21 17.98
N SER A 294 -9.82 -1.70 18.08
CA SER A 294 -9.07 -2.29 16.97
C SER A 294 -8.03 -3.30 17.48
N LEU A 295 -7.51 -4.12 16.56
CA LEU A 295 -6.45 -5.09 16.77
C LEU A 295 -5.09 -4.55 16.28
N PRO A 296 -3.95 -5.09 16.77
CA PRO A 296 -2.63 -4.77 16.24
C PRO A 296 -2.47 -5.27 14.79
N TRP A 297 -1.70 -4.53 13.99
CA TRP A 297 -1.36 -4.97 12.63
C TRP A 297 -0.16 -5.93 12.68
N VAL A 298 -0.42 -7.20 12.38
CA VAL A 298 0.56 -8.28 12.39
C VAL A 298 0.64 -8.92 11.01
N VAL A 299 1.75 -9.60 10.71
CA VAL A 299 2.00 -10.23 9.41
C VAL A 299 2.38 -11.71 9.57
N PRO A 300 2.16 -12.57 8.57
CA PRO A 300 2.60 -13.96 8.60
C PRO A 300 4.12 -14.12 8.80
N GLU A 301 4.55 -15.31 9.20
CA GLU A 301 5.96 -15.63 9.53
C GLU A 301 6.94 -15.23 8.44
N GLU A 302 6.65 -15.54 7.17
CA GLU A 302 7.53 -15.24 6.04
C GLU A 302 7.75 -13.73 5.81
N ALA A 303 6.90 -12.88 6.39
CA ALA A 303 6.92 -11.43 6.28
C ALA A 303 7.52 -10.73 7.51
N GLN A 304 7.86 -11.47 8.59
CA GLN A 304 8.33 -10.89 9.85
C GLN A 304 9.59 -10.05 9.71
N LEU A 305 10.54 -10.46 8.86
CA LEU A 305 11.72 -9.65 8.57
C LEU A 305 11.32 -8.25 8.04
N GLY A 306 10.28 -8.16 7.21
CA GLY A 306 9.78 -6.87 6.72
C GLY A 306 9.17 -6.02 7.83
N ALA A 307 8.49 -6.66 8.79
CA ALA A 307 7.95 -5.98 9.97
C ALA A 307 9.07 -5.42 10.87
N GLU A 308 10.17 -6.17 11.03
CA GLU A 308 11.35 -5.72 11.78
C GLU A 308 12.05 -4.54 11.08
N LEU A 309 12.34 -4.68 9.78
CA LEU A 309 13.03 -3.66 8.98
C LEU A 309 12.28 -2.32 8.96
N THR A 310 10.95 -2.36 9.01
CA THR A 310 10.09 -1.16 9.03
C THR A 310 9.78 -0.67 10.44
N LYS A 311 10.13 -1.43 11.49
CA LYS A 311 9.65 -1.22 12.86
C LYS A 311 8.12 -1.14 12.93
N LEU A 312 7.45 -2.05 12.21
CA LEU A 312 6.02 -2.06 11.93
C LEU A 312 5.16 -1.83 13.17
N GLY A 313 5.40 -2.62 14.23
CA GLY A 313 4.62 -2.54 15.45
C GLY A 313 4.65 -1.14 16.07
N HIS A 314 5.86 -0.59 16.23
CA HIS A 314 6.04 0.74 16.82
C HIS A 314 5.54 1.87 15.93
N ARG A 315 5.65 1.75 14.60
CA ARG A 315 5.27 2.84 13.68
C ARG A 315 3.79 2.81 13.28
N MET A 316 3.15 1.64 13.32
CA MET A 316 1.80 1.43 12.77
C MET A 316 0.81 0.76 13.71
N SER A 317 1.20 0.47 14.96
CA SER A 317 0.26 -0.01 15.98
C SER A 317 0.35 0.72 17.32
N GLN A 318 1.53 0.89 17.93
CA GLN A 318 1.68 1.60 19.22
C GLN A 318 0.63 1.21 20.28
N GLU A 319 0.43 -0.08 20.55
CA GLU A 319 -0.50 -0.59 21.56
C GLU A 319 0.17 -0.44 22.94
N ALA A 320 0.01 0.74 23.53
CA ALA A 320 0.82 1.18 24.67
C ALA A 320 0.08 1.04 26.02
N LEU A 321 0.79 0.57 27.04
CA LEU A 321 0.36 0.54 28.43
C LEU A 321 1.41 1.19 29.34
N SER A 322 0.97 2.16 30.14
CA SER A 322 1.78 2.81 31.18
C SER A 322 1.07 2.73 32.53
N ILE A 323 1.82 2.39 33.58
CA ILE A 323 1.30 2.34 34.94
C ILE A 323 2.28 3.07 35.86
N HIS A 324 1.80 4.12 36.51
CA HIS A 324 2.56 4.97 37.43
C HIS A 324 2.14 4.72 38.87
N GLY A 325 3.04 4.98 39.82
CA GLY A 325 2.76 4.88 41.26
C GLY A 325 3.07 3.51 41.88
N LEU A 326 3.34 2.48 41.06
CA LEU A 326 3.62 1.15 41.57
C LEU A 326 4.87 1.11 42.47
N PRO A 327 4.79 0.42 43.63
CA PRO A 327 5.95 0.18 44.48
C PRO A 327 7.11 -0.46 43.70
N ALA A 328 8.34 -0.22 44.17
CA ALA A 328 9.53 -0.82 43.57
C ALA A 328 9.41 -2.35 43.50
N GLY A 329 9.64 -2.92 42.32
CA GLY A 329 9.52 -4.36 42.10
C GLY A 329 9.37 -4.76 40.64
N ARG A 330 9.24 -6.07 40.43
CA ARG A 330 8.84 -6.66 39.15
C ARG A 330 7.38 -7.10 39.23
N TYR A 331 6.70 -6.97 38.11
CA TYR A 331 5.29 -7.29 37.99
C TYR A 331 5.07 -8.17 36.77
N GLU A 332 4.21 -9.17 36.92
CA GLU A 332 3.78 -10.05 35.84
C GLU A 332 2.45 -9.55 35.29
N LEU A 333 2.44 -9.29 33.98
CA LEU A 333 1.23 -8.96 33.23
C LEU A 333 0.65 -10.24 32.66
N THR A 334 -0.61 -10.50 33.00
CA THR A 334 -1.45 -11.50 32.35
C THR A 334 -2.60 -10.82 31.63
N ILE A 335 -3.01 -11.39 30.50
CA ILE A 335 -4.18 -10.97 29.73
C ILE A 335 -5.03 -12.22 29.50
N ASP A 336 -6.26 -12.21 30.02
CA ASP A 336 -7.14 -13.39 30.07
C ASP A 336 -6.48 -14.61 30.74
N GLY A 337 -5.62 -14.38 31.74
CA GLY A 337 -4.88 -15.42 32.46
C GLY A 337 -3.59 -15.88 31.76
N GLU A 338 -3.36 -15.51 30.50
CA GLU A 338 -2.13 -15.85 29.77
C GLU A 338 -1.01 -14.86 30.10
N VAL A 339 0.20 -15.36 30.39
CA VAL A 339 1.36 -14.53 30.74
C VAL A 339 1.86 -13.78 29.50
N ALA A 340 1.64 -12.46 29.49
CA ALA A 340 2.16 -11.58 28.46
C ALA A 340 3.64 -11.26 28.69
N GLY A 341 4.05 -11.03 29.94
CA GLY A 341 5.45 -10.73 30.27
C GLY A 341 5.66 -10.22 31.68
N GLN A 342 6.91 -9.96 32.04
CA GLN A 342 7.28 -9.38 33.33
C GLN A 342 8.09 -8.10 33.16
N TYR A 343 7.70 -7.06 33.88
CA TYR A 343 8.23 -5.70 33.74
C TYR A 343 8.57 -5.11 35.11
N SER A 344 9.56 -4.23 35.19
CA SER A 344 9.76 -3.44 36.42
C SER A 344 8.72 -2.33 36.50
N ASN A 345 8.47 -1.82 37.71
CA ASN A 345 7.67 -0.60 37.89
C ASN A 345 8.22 0.58 37.07
N THR A 346 9.54 0.71 36.93
CA THR A 346 10.17 1.77 36.13
C THR A 346 9.89 1.64 34.63
N THR A 347 9.93 0.42 34.08
CA THR A 347 9.57 0.17 32.67
C THR A 347 8.09 0.44 32.43
N LEU A 348 7.22 0.01 33.34
CA LEU A 348 5.77 0.30 33.26
C LEU A 348 5.47 1.79 33.35
N ALA A 349 6.18 2.53 34.20
CA ALA A 349 6.01 3.98 34.30
C ALA A 349 6.52 4.72 33.06
N GLN A 350 7.52 4.20 32.36
CA GLN A 350 7.94 4.77 31.07
C GLN A 350 6.92 4.48 29.98
N HIS A 351 6.60 3.20 29.78
CA HIS A 351 5.54 2.58 28.96
C HIS A 351 6.06 1.23 28.45
N ILE A 352 5.13 0.31 28.17
CA ILE A 352 5.39 -0.90 27.39
C ILE A 352 4.52 -0.92 26.13
N GLU A 353 4.98 -1.65 25.11
CA GLU A 353 4.26 -1.85 23.86
C GLU A 353 3.91 -3.34 23.69
N LEU A 354 2.63 -3.62 23.42
CA LEU A 354 2.09 -5.00 23.40
C LEU A 354 1.88 -5.55 21.99
N GLN A 355 1.84 -4.69 20.96
CA GLN A 355 1.45 -5.08 19.60
C GLN A 355 2.34 -6.15 18.95
N GLY A 356 3.59 -6.28 19.40
CA GLY A 356 4.55 -7.26 18.88
C GLY A 356 4.63 -8.53 19.74
N ASN A 357 3.89 -8.57 20.85
CA ASN A 357 3.95 -9.68 21.78
C ASN A 357 2.98 -10.78 21.36
N SER A 358 3.54 -11.83 20.76
CA SER A 358 2.79 -12.97 20.28
C SER A 358 2.07 -13.73 21.39
N LYS A 359 2.40 -13.54 22.66
CA LYS A 359 1.69 -14.20 23.77
C LYS A 359 0.34 -13.55 24.09
N THR A 360 0.06 -12.36 23.58
CA THR A 360 -1.19 -11.66 23.91
C THR A 360 -2.37 -12.24 23.11
N PRO A 361 -3.55 -12.43 23.73
CA PRO A 361 -4.73 -12.94 23.03
C PRO A 361 -5.14 -12.10 21.81
N GLN A 362 -4.99 -10.78 21.88
CA GLN A 362 -5.30 -9.88 20.77
C GLN A 362 -4.30 -9.97 19.60
N TYR A 363 -3.02 -10.26 19.87
CA TYR A 363 -2.06 -10.58 18.80
C TYR A 363 -2.47 -11.88 18.10
N GLN A 364 -2.81 -12.93 18.86
CA GLN A 364 -3.23 -14.21 18.30
C GLN A 364 -4.50 -14.09 17.47
N GLN A 365 -5.44 -13.27 17.93
CA GLN A 365 -6.64 -12.92 17.16
C GLN A 365 -6.29 -12.19 15.85
N ALA A 366 -5.41 -11.19 15.90
CA ALA A 366 -4.93 -10.48 14.71
C ALA A 366 -4.19 -11.40 13.73
N MET A 367 -3.41 -12.35 14.24
CA MET A 367 -2.71 -13.35 13.43
C MET A 367 -3.71 -14.27 12.73
N LYS A 368 -4.79 -14.69 13.41
CA LYS A 368 -5.86 -15.47 12.78
C LYS A 368 -6.51 -14.71 11.62
N VAL A 369 -6.73 -13.40 11.75
CA VAL A 369 -7.19 -12.53 10.66
C VAL A 369 -6.20 -12.55 9.49
N ALA A 370 -4.92 -12.30 9.75
CA ALA A 370 -3.88 -12.27 8.71
C ALA A 370 -3.74 -13.62 7.98
N LEU A 371 -3.86 -14.75 8.69
CA LEU A 371 -3.79 -16.08 8.10
C LEU A 371 -5.03 -16.43 7.26
N LEU A 372 -6.23 -16.04 7.68
CA LEU A 372 -7.44 -16.17 6.86
C LEU A 372 -7.34 -15.31 5.60
N ASN A 373 -6.80 -14.10 5.70
CA ASN A 373 -6.62 -13.26 4.53
C ASN A 373 -5.51 -13.74 3.60
N LYS A 374 -4.45 -14.36 4.15
CA LYS A 374 -3.46 -15.10 3.37
C LYS A 374 -4.08 -16.26 2.60
N GLU A 375 -4.97 -17.02 3.21
CA GLU A 375 -5.73 -18.08 2.53
C GLU A 375 -6.57 -17.51 1.38
N ARG A 376 -7.31 -16.42 1.64
CA ARG A 376 -8.08 -15.69 0.63
C ARG A 376 -7.21 -15.22 -0.54
N ASN A 377 -6.05 -14.65 -0.24
CA ASN A 377 -5.16 -14.09 -1.24
C ASN A 377 -4.41 -15.16 -2.04
N ASN A 378 -3.95 -16.24 -1.41
CA ASN A 378 -3.25 -17.35 -2.07
C ASN A 378 -4.17 -18.27 -2.86
N GLY A 379 -5.44 -18.39 -2.46
CA GLY A 379 -6.43 -19.21 -3.14
C GLY A 379 -7.26 -18.38 -4.13
N PRO A 380 -8.50 -17.99 -3.77
CA PRO A 380 -9.45 -17.43 -4.73
C PRO A 380 -8.98 -16.14 -5.40
N VAL A 381 -8.36 -15.19 -4.69
CA VAL A 381 -7.87 -13.95 -5.32
C VAL A 381 -6.79 -14.27 -6.35
N LYS A 382 -5.80 -15.11 -6.01
CA LYS A 382 -4.75 -15.53 -6.94
C LYS A 382 -5.32 -16.28 -8.14
N ASN A 383 -6.28 -17.18 -7.95
CA ASN A 383 -6.94 -17.91 -9.03
C ASN A 383 -7.63 -16.95 -9.99
N LYS A 384 -8.38 -15.96 -9.46
CA LYS A 384 -8.97 -14.88 -10.24
C LYS A 384 -7.90 -14.18 -11.09
N ARG A 385 -6.79 -13.76 -10.47
CA ARG A 385 -5.72 -13.00 -11.16
C ARG A 385 -4.97 -13.82 -12.20
N ASN A 386 -4.72 -15.11 -11.94
CA ASN A 386 -4.07 -16.00 -12.90
C ASN A 386 -4.87 -16.09 -14.21
N SER A 387 -6.21 -16.07 -14.15
CA SER A 387 -7.08 -16.10 -15.33
C SER A 387 -6.89 -14.90 -16.27
N TRP A 388 -6.48 -13.74 -15.75
CA TRP A 388 -6.27 -12.53 -16.55
C TRP A 388 -5.05 -12.58 -17.46
N ARG A 389 -4.11 -13.52 -17.24
CA ARG A 389 -2.99 -13.74 -18.17
C ARG A 389 -3.47 -14.13 -19.56
N THR A 390 -4.54 -14.91 -19.66
CA THR A 390 -5.12 -15.31 -20.95
C THR A 390 -5.66 -14.09 -21.70
N PHE A 391 -6.36 -13.19 -21.00
CA PHE A 391 -6.85 -11.95 -21.61
C PHE A 391 -5.69 -11.06 -22.08
N GLN A 392 -4.64 -10.91 -21.28
CA GLN A 392 -3.48 -10.11 -21.66
C GLN A 392 -2.76 -10.70 -22.90
N GLN A 393 -2.58 -12.02 -22.96
CA GLN A 393 -2.00 -12.68 -24.13
C GLN A 393 -2.87 -12.49 -25.37
N PHE A 394 -4.20 -12.61 -25.21
CA PHE A 394 -5.16 -12.37 -26.28
C PHE A 394 -5.05 -10.93 -26.80
N ALA A 395 -5.08 -9.94 -25.91
CA ALA A 395 -5.00 -8.53 -26.26
C ALA A 395 -3.71 -8.18 -27.00
N ARG A 396 -2.56 -8.66 -26.52
CA ARG A 396 -1.26 -8.45 -27.17
C ARG A 396 -1.23 -9.05 -28.57
N LEU A 397 -1.62 -10.33 -28.70
CA LEU A 397 -1.63 -11.00 -30.00
C LEU A 397 -2.60 -10.33 -30.97
N LYS A 398 -3.77 -9.89 -30.50
CA LYS A 398 -4.72 -9.15 -31.32
C LYS A 398 -4.11 -7.84 -31.82
N ARG A 399 -3.46 -7.05 -30.95
CA ARG A 399 -2.77 -5.81 -31.36
C ARG A 399 -1.67 -6.06 -32.39
N GLU A 400 -0.87 -7.12 -32.21
CA GLU A 400 0.19 -7.49 -33.15
C GLU A 400 -0.40 -7.84 -34.53
N LEU A 401 -1.48 -8.63 -34.56
CA LEU A 401 -2.18 -9.01 -35.79
C LEU A 401 -2.87 -7.83 -36.47
N ASP A 402 -3.48 -6.93 -35.71
CA ASP A 402 -4.12 -5.73 -36.27
C ASP A 402 -3.07 -4.77 -36.90
N ALA A 403 -1.82 -4.81 -36.43
CA ALA A 403 -0.72 -3.99 -36.93
C ALA A 403 0.04 -4.61 -38.13
N GLN A 404 -0.05 -5.92 -38.31
CA GLN A 404 0.56 -6.66 -39.42
C GLN A 404 -0.56 -7.04 -40.39
N GLU A 405 -0.78 -6.32 -41.49
CA GLU A 405 -1.79 -6.63 -42.52
C GLU A 405 -1.55 -8.02 -43.18
N GLY A 406 -1.85 -9.14 -42.48
CA GLY A 406 -1.67 -10.51 -43.00
C GLY A 406 -1.96 -11.65 -42.01
N GLU A 407 -2.45 -12.78 -42.54
CA GLU A 407 -3.03 -13.97 -41.87
C GLU A 407 -2.13 -14.82 -40.94
N LYS A 408 -1.02 -14.31 -40.39
CA LYS A 408 -0.12 -15.13 -39.54
C LYS A 408 -0.48 -15.04 -38.05
N ASN A 409 -1.22 -16.04 -37.55
CA ASN A 409 -1.51 -16.41 -36.13
C ASN A 409 -3.01 -16.44 -35.71
N THR A 410 -3.95 -16.52 -36.65
CA THR A 410 -5.40 -16.62 -36.35
C THR A 410 -5.77 -17.80 -35.45
N GLN A 411 -5.11 -18.97 -35.60
CA GLN A 411 -5.40 -20.17 -34.80
C GLN A 411 -5.08 -19.98 -33.30
N LYS A 412 -3.95 -19.33 -32.96
CA LYS A 412 -3.58 -19.06 -31.58
C LYS A 412 -4.53 -18.05 -30.93
N LEU A 413 -4.94 -17.04 -31.69
CA LEU A 413 -5.94 -16.05 -31.25
C LEU A 413 -7.29 -16.72 -30.95
N GLU A 414 -7.77 -17.60 -31.83
CA GLU A 414 -9.00 -18.37 -31.61
C GLU A 414 -8.88 -19.33 -30.42
N GLY A 415 -7.71 -19.95 -30.21
CA GLY A 415 -7.43 -20.75 -29.02
C GLY A 415 -7.56 -19.95 -27.72
N LEU A 416 -6.99 -18.74 -27.66
CA LEU A 416 -7.12 -17.84 -26.52
C LEU A 416 -8.57 -17.36 -26.35
N LYS A 417 -9.26 -17.03 -27.43
CA LYS A 417 -10.67 -16.63 -27.40
C LYS A 417 -11.56 -17.72 -26.82
N LYS A 418 -11.33 -18.99 -27.16
CA LYS A 418 -12.03 -20.14 -26.53
C LYS A 418 -11.75 -20.22 -25.03
N GLN A 419 -10.50 -20.04 -24.59
CA GLN A 419 -10.18 -20.03 -23.16
C GLN A 419 -10.85 -18.87 -22.41
N LEU A 420 -11.05 -17.71 -23.07
CA LEU A 420 -11.75 -16.57 -22.45
C LEU A 420 -13.23 -16.85 -22.16
N THR A 421 -13.86 -17.81 -22.85
CA THR A 421 -15.27 -18.16 -22.60
C THR A 421 -15.51 -18.73 -21.20
N THR A 422 -14.52 -19.40 -20.60
CA THR A 422 -14.61 -19.95 -19.24
C THR A 422 -14.06 -18.98 -18.18
N GLN A 423 -13.42 -17.88 -18.60
CA GLN A 423 -12.81 -16.91 -17.69
C GLN A 423 -13.84 -16.29 -16.74
N GLU A 424 -15.02 -15.94 -17.27
CA GLU A 424 -16.07 -15.28 -16.48
C GLU A 424 -16.57 -16.19 -15.34
N LYS A 425 -16.75 -17.48 -15.61
CA LYS A 425 -17.09 -18.47 -14.59
C LYS A 425 -16.01 -18.57 -13.51
N THR A 426 -14.74 -18.65 -13.91
CA THR A 426 -13.60 -18.67 -12.96
C THR A 426 -13.56 -17.41 -12.09
N ILE A 427 -13.85 -16.24 -12.67
CA ILE A 427 -13.92 -14.97 -11.94
C ILE A 427 -15.03 -15.03 -10.88
N GLN A 428 -16.25 -15.41 -11.27
CA GLN A 428 -17.41 -15.48 -10.38
C GLN A 428 -17.20 -16.47 -9.23
N GLU A 429 -16.71 -17.68 -9.53
CA GLU A 429 -16.41 -18.70 -8.50
C GLU A 429 -15.33 -18.21 -7.53
N SER A 430 -14.28 -17.57 -8.05
CA SER A 430 -13.21 -17.01 -7.22
C SER A 430 -13.72 -15.86 -6.34
N GLU A 431 -14.59 -15.00 -6.86
CA GLU A 431 -15.16 -13.89 -6.08
C GLU A 431 -16.08 -14.38 -4.96
N ALA A 432 -16.93 -15.36 -5.24
CA ALA A 432 -17.78 -15.98 -4.22
C ALA A 432 -16.95 -16.65 -3.12
N ALA A 433 -15.90 -17.40 -3.49
CA ALA A 433 -15.01 -18.04 -2.52
C ALA A 433 -14.19 -17.01 -1.70
N ALA A 434 -13.73 -15.93 -2.34
CA ALA A 434 -13.03 -14.85 -1.63
C ALA A 434 -13.96 -14.13 -0.64
N LEU A 435 -15.22 -13.91 -1.01
CA LEU A 435 -16.22 -13.30 -0.13
C LEU A 435 -16.51 -14.17 1.09
N ALA A 436 -16.64 -15.48 0.92
CA ALA A 436 -16.87 -16.41 2.03
C ALA A 436 -15.70 -16.42 3.06
N LEU A 437 -14.46 -16.25 2.60
CA LEU A 437 -13.30 -16.07 3.49
C LEU A 437 -13.29 -14.69 4.14
N GLU A 438 -13.68 -13.65 3.41
CA GLU A 438 -13.85 -12.29 3.95
C GLU A 438 -14.91 -12.24 5.06
N ASP A 439 -16.03 -12.94 4.91
CA ASP A 439 -17.06 -13.04 5.97
C ASP A 439 -16.47 -13.63 7.26
N LYS A 440 -15.69 -14.73 7.15
CA LYS A 440 -14.98 -15.31 8.30
C LYS A 440 -13.96 -14.36 8.91
N ILE A 441 -13.31 -13.53 8.11
CA ILE A 441 -12.39 -12.49 8.61
C ILE A 441 -13.17 -11.49 9.48
N TYR A 442 -14.34 -11.02 9.03
CA TYR A 442 -15.17 -10.08 9.79
C TYR A 442 -15.82 -10.68 11.04
N GLU A 443 -16.04 -12.00 11.08
CA GLU A 443 -16.43 -12.70 12.30
C GLU A 443 -15.31 -12.70 13.35
N VAL A 444 -14.06 -12.89 12.90
CA VAL A 444 -12.89 -13.05 13.79
C VAL A 444 -12.25 -11.72 14.19
N ASN A 445 -12.34 -10.68 13.37
CA ASN A 445 -11.61 -9.42 13.59
C ASN A 445 -12.24 -8.51 14.66
N GLN A 446 -13.37 -8.86 15.26
CA GLN A 446 -14.04 -8.06 16.28
C GLN A 446 -13.28 -8.14 17.62
N PRO A 447 -12.68 -7.04 18.12
CA PRO A 447 -12.05 -7.05 19.44
C PRO A 447 -13.06 -7.42 20.52
N VAL A 448 -12.62 -8.24 21.47
CA VAL A 448 -13.42 -8.62 22.65
C VAL A 448 -12.83 -7.98 23.90
N ALA A 449 -13.64 -7.89 24.95
CA ALA A 449 -13.16 -7.40 26.24
C ALA A 449 -12.14 -8.39 26.83
N ARG A 450 -10.97 -7.89 27.20
CA ARG A 450 -9.86 -8.66 27.75
C ARG A 450 -9.59 -8.24 29.19
N LYS A 451 -9.34 -9.19 30.09
CA LYS A 451 -8.99 -8.91 31.49
C LYS A 451 -7.47 -8.78 31.62
N TYR A 452 -7.01 -7.58 31.94
CA TYR A 452 -5.62 -7.30 32.24
C TYR A 452 -5.42 -7.43 33.75
N VAL A 453 -4.40 -8.18 34.15
CA VAL A 453 -4.00 -8.31 35.56
C VAL A 453 -2.49 -8.19 35.63
N LEU A 454 -2.03 -7.16 36.33
CA LEU A 454 -0.65 -6.93 36.66
C LEU A 454 -0.47 -7.22 38.16
N LYS A 455 0.38 -8.19 38.51
CA LYS A 455 0.64 -8.55 39.91
C LYS A 455 2.12 -8.54 40.24
N LYS A 456 2.48 -8.09 41.44
CA LYS A 456 3.86 -8.09 41.93
C LYS A 456 4.39 -9.52 42.02
N VAL A 457 5.57 -9.75 41.47
CA VAL A 457 6.26 -11.04 41.54
C VAL A 457 6.97 -11.12 42.89
N ALA A 458 6.72 -12.18 43.65
CA ALA A 458 7.43 -12.42 44.91
C ALA A 458 8.94 -12.50 44.65
N ALA A 459 9.74 -11.78 45.47
CA ALA A 459 11.19 -11.84 45.35
C ALA A 459 11.65 -13.30 45.60
N GLY A 460 12.10 -13.97 44.55
CA GLY A 460 12.69 -15.30 44.69
C GLY A 460 13.82 -15.24 45.71
N LYS A 461 13.74 -16.06 46.77
CA LYS A 461 14.85 -16.21 47.71
C LYS A 461 16.09 -16.58 46.89
N LYS A 462 17.11 -15.71 46.88
CA LYS A 462 18.44 -16.08 46.40
C LYS A 462 18.84 -17.34 47.17
N GLN A 463 18.90 -18.50 46.50
CA GLN A 463 19.65 -19.63 47.03
C GLN A 463 21.09 -19.13 47.13
N LYS A 464 21.56 -19.00 48.37
CA LYS A 464 22.92 -18.59 48.71
C LYS A 464 23.91 -19.67 48.32
#